data_AF-A0A556U1I0-F1
#
_entry.id   AF-A0A556U1I0-F1
#
_cell.length_a   1.000
_cell.length_b   1.000
_cell.length_c   1.000
_cell.angle_alpha   90.00
_cell.angle_beta   90.00
_cell.angle_gamma   90.00
#
_symmetry.space_group_name_H-M   'P 1'
#
loop_
_entity.id
_entity.type
_entity.pdbx_description
1 polymer ?
#
loop_
_entity_poly.entity_id
_entity_poly.type
_entity_poly.pdbx_seq_one_letter_code
_entity_poly.pdbx_strand_id
1 'polypeptide(L)'
;MHAIPPPKQVDRWTEKRSMFGVYDNIGILVGKFLKNAWNKEPVLTTACGLGIAALILPLVSPYTKYTAMLNQATPYNYPGEGFSHCKAPPGG
;
A
#
# COMPACT_ATOMS: atom_id res chain seq x y z
N MET A 1 42.72 -1.56 9.65
CA MET A 1 41.39 -2.13 9.98
C MET A 1 40.66 -1.10 10.84
N HIS A 2 39.62 -0.46 10.33
CA HIS A 2 38.90 0.60 11.05
C HIS A 2 37.96 -0.09 12.05
N ALA A 3 38.20 0.08 13.35
CA ALA A 3 37.42 -0.57 14.40
C ALA A 3 36.03 0.06 14.48
N ILE A 4 34.99 -0.76 14.33
CA ILE A 4 33.60 -0.34 14.52
C ILE A 4 33.40 -0.14 16.03
N PRO A 5 32.91 1.03 16.48
CA PRO A 5 32.71 1.30 17.89
C PRO A 5 31.67 0.33 18.48
N PRO A 6 31.84 -0.12 19.74
CA PRO A 6 30.89 -1.04 20.38
C PRO A 6 29.48 -0.41 20.42
N PRO A 7 28.41 -1.19 20.15
CA PRO A 7 27.05 -0.68 20.15
C PRO A 7 26.64 -0.20 21.55
N LYS A 8 26.17 1.04 21.64
CA LYS A 8 25.64 1.60 22.88
C LYS A 8 24.35 0.86 23.26
N GLN A 9 24.31 0.27 24.45
CA GLN A 9 23.08 -0.26 25.03
C GLN A 9 22.18 0.93 25.37
N VAL A 10 21.18 1.18 24.52
CA VAL A 10 20.19 2.25 24.69
C VAL A 10 18.93 1.63 25.28
N ASP A 11 18.37 2.25 26.31
CA ASP A 11 17.14 1.76 26.93
C ASP A 11 16.01 1.79 25.91
N ARG A 12 15.28 0.66 25.77
CA ARG A 12 14.11 0.52 24.88
C ARG A 12 13.13 1.70 24.99
N TRP A 13 13.00 2.27 26.18
CA TRP A 13 12.13 3.40 26.44
C TRP A 13 12.62 4.72 25.81
N THR A 14 13.92 4.98 25.83
CA THR A 14 14.52 6.14 25.16
C THR A 14 14.49 6.00 23.64
N GLU A 15 14.69 4.78 23.12
CA GLU A 15 14.61 4.49 21.69
C GLU A 15 13.20 4.70 21.14
N LYS A 16 12.16 4.25 21.86
CA LYS A 16 10.76 4.53 21.50
C LYS A 16 10.47 6.02 21.48
N ARG A 17 10.89 6.78 22.51
CA ARG A 17 10.67 8.24 22.57
C ARG A 17 11.43 9.00 21.48
N SER A 18 12.63 8.54 21.13
CA SER A 18 13.40 9.09 20.02
C SER A 18 12.68 8.88 18.69
N MET A 19 12.16 7.67 18.42
CA MET A 19 11.36 7.41 17.22
C MET A 19 10.10 8.27 17.17
N PHE A 20 9.33 8.34 18.27
CA PHE A 20 8.15 9.21 18.34
C PHE A 20 8.49 10.66 18.04
N GLY A 21 9.54 11.22 18.66
CA GLY A 21 9.95 12.59 18.39
C GLY A 21 10.39 12.83 16.93
N VAL A 22 11.06 11.86 16.30
CA VAL A 22 11.41 11.96 14.87
C VAL A 22 10.15 11.94 13.99
N TYR A 23 9.21 11.02 14.26
CA TYR A 23 7.94 10.97 13.53
C TYR A 23 7.08 12.23 13.72
N ASP A 24 7.05 12.80 14.93
CA ASP A 24 6.32 14.03 15.23
C ASP A 24 6.90 15.23 14.47
N ASN A 25 8.24 15.36 14.43
CA ASN A 25 8.90 16.43 13.68
C ASN A 25 8.64 16.32 12.17
N ILE A 26 8.72 15.12 11.61
CA ILE A 26 8.42 14.86 10.20
C ILE A 26 6.93 15.16 9.92
N GLY A 27 6.03 14.72 10.80
CA GLY A 27 4.59 14.96 10.70
C GLY A 27 4.24 16.46 10.71
N ILE A 28 4.87 17.25 11.56
CA ILE A 28 4.67 18.71 11.62
C ILE A 28 5.17 19.40 10.34
N LEU A 29 6.33 18.99 9.83
CA LEU A 29 6.90 19.54 8.59
C LEU A 29 6.02 19.25 7.38
N VAL A 30 5.62 17.98 7.21
CA VAL A 30 4.75 17.55 6.12
C VAL A 30 3.37 18.19 6.24
N GLY A 31 2.80 18.25 7.45
CA GLY A 31 1.49 18.88 7.68
C GLY A 31 1.47 20.38 7.37
N LYS A 32 2.54 21.12 7.67
CA LYS A 32 2.67 22.54 7.30
C LYS A 32 2.76 22.73 5.78
N PHE A 33 3.56 21.91 5.10
CA PHE A 33 3.66 21.95 3.64
C PHE A 33 2.31 21.62 2.98
N LEU A 34 1.64 20.56 3.45
CA LEU A 34 0.36 20.12 2.88
C LEU A 34 -0.74 21.17 3.07
N LYS A 35 -0.82 21.82 4.24
CA LYS A 35 -1.75 22.94 4.47
C LYS A 35 -1.49 24.12 3.55
N ASN A 36 -0.22 24.48 3.35
CA ASN A 36 0.15 25.56 2.43
C ASN A 36 -0.14 25.21 0.96
N ALA A 37 0.14 23.97 0.55
CA ALA A 37 -0.13 23.48 -0.80
C ALA A 37 -1.64 23.37 -1.09
N TRP A 38 -2.45 22.97 -0.11
CA TRP A 38 -3.91 22.95 -0.21
C TRP A 38 -4.52 24.34 -0.41
N ASN A 39 -3.98 25.36 0.24
CA ASN A 39 -4.50 26.72 0.12
C ASN A 39 -4.14 27.40 -1.22
N LYS A 40 -3.06 26.97 -1.87
CA LYS A 40 -2.58 27.55 -3.13
C LYS A 40 -3.04 26.74 -4.34
N GLU A 41 -2.83 25.42 -4.29
CA GLU A 41 -3.09 24.49 -5.40
C GLU A 41 -3.74 23.20 -4.87
N PRO A 42 -5.02 23.28 -4.45
CA PRO A 42 -5.72 22.13 -3.86
C PRO A 42 -5.88 20.98 -4.85
N VAL A 43 -6.09 21.30 -6.13
CA VAL A 43 -6.28 20.31 -7.20
C VAL A 43 -5.01 19.49 -7.41
N LEU A 44 -3.85 20.14 -7.52
CA LEU A 44 -2.57 19.44 -7.74
C LEU A 44 -2.18 18.59 -6.52
N THR A 45 -2.37 19.12 -5.32
CA THR A 45 -2.06 18.39 -4.07
C THR A 45 -2.93 17.15 -3.91
N THR A 46 -4.23 17.25 -4.21
CA THR A 46 -5.17 16.13 -4.14
C THR A 46 -4.88 15.11 -5.24
N ALA A 47 -4.58 15.55 -6.46
CA ALA A 47 -4.22 14.68 -7.57
C ALA A 47 -2.95 13.86 -7.27
N CYS A 48 -1.93 14.48 -6.70
CA CYS A 48 -0.71 13.78 -6.30
C CYS A 48 -0.98 12.76 -5.19
N GLY A 49 -1.76 13.12 -4.16
CA GLY A 49 -2.16 12.20 -3.09
C GLY A 49 -2.97 11.01 -3.59
N LEU A 50 -3.95 11.24 -4.47
CA LEU A 50 -4.75 10.19 -5.11
C LEU A 50 -3.91 9.33 -6.05
N GLY A 51 -2.96 9.92 -6.78
CA GLY A 51 -2.04 9.17 -7.65
C GLY A 51 -1.16 8.21 -6.85
N ILE A 52 -0.59 8.67 -5.73
CA ILE A 52 0.20 7.83 -4.82
C ILE A 52 -0.70 6.73 -4.22
N ALA A 53 -1.90 7.08 -3.76
CA ALA A 53 -2.84 6.10 -3.23
C ALA A 53 -3.24 5.07 -4.30
N ALA A 54 -3.48 5.47 -5.54
CA ALA A 54 -3.84 4.58 -6.64
C ALA A 54 -2.73 3.57 -6.99
N LEU A 55 -1.46 3.91 -6.77
CA LEU A 55 -0.34 2.98 -6.97
C LEU A 55 -0.16 2.00 -5.80
N ILE A 56 -0.42 2.47 -4.58
CA ILE A 56 -0.21 1.66 -3.35
C ILE A 56 -1.42 0.76 -3.08
N LEU A 57 -2.64 1.25 -3.28
CA LEU A 57 -3.90 0.55 -2.98
C LEU A 57 -3.98 -0.84 -3.65
N PRO A 58 -3.59 -1.04 -4.92
CA PRO A 58 -3.61 -2.36 -5.55
C PRO A 58 -2.62 -3.36 -4.93
N LEU A 59 -1.49 -2.87 -4.39
CA LEU A 59 -0.45 -3.71 -3.80
C LEU A 59 -0.77 -4.11 -2.35
N VAL A 60 -1.45 -3.22 -1.61
CA VAL A 60 -1.89 -3.48 -0.24
C VAL A 60 -3.21 -4.26 -0.20
N SER A 61 -4.05 -4.08 -1.22
CA SER A 61 -5.37 -4.71 -1.27
C SER A 61 -5.28 -6.20 -1.61
N PRO A 62 -5.78 -7.11 -0.74
CA PRO A 62 -5.91 -8.53 -1.07
C PRO A 62 -6.96 -8.78 -2.18
N TYR A 63 -7.75 -7.76 -2.53
CA TYR A 63 -8.83 -7.86 -3.50
C TYR A 63 -8.35 -7.84 -4.95
N THR A 64 -7.11 -7.41 -5.21
CA THR A 64 -6.53 -7.49 -6.56
C THR A 64 -6.37 -8.93 -7.05
N LYS A 65 -6.29 -9.92 -6.14
CA LYS A 65 -6.30 -11.34 -6.50
C LYS A 65 -7.66 -11.83 -6.99
N TYR A 66 -8.75 -11.42 -6.33
CA TYR A 66 -10.10 -11.85 -6.69
C TYR A 66 -10.59 -11.21 -8.00
N THR A 67 -10.23 -9.96 -8.29
CA THR A 67 -10.55 -9.34 -9.60
C THR A 67 -9.87 -10.07 -10.76
N ALA A 68 -8.65 -10.59 -10.57
CA ALA A 68 -7.98 -11.37 -11.62
C ALA A 68 -8.70 -12.70 -11.90
N MET A 69 -9.20 -13.38 -10.85
CA MET A 69 -9.97 -14.61 -10.99
C MET A 69 -11.32 -14.37 -11.69
N LEU A 70 -11.99 -13.24 -11.39
CA LEU A 70 -13.25 -12.86 -12.03
C LEU A 70 -13.10 -12.67 -13.54
N ASN A 71 -12.04 -12.00 -13.98
CA ASN A 71 -11.78 -11.76 -15.41
C ASN A 71 -11.54 -13.08 -16.19
N GLN A 72 -11.08 -14.14 -15.53
CA GLN A 72 -10.88 -15.47 -16.13
C GLN A 72 -12.15 -16.32 -16.13
N ALA A 73 -13.06 -16.08 -15.19
CA ALA A 73 -14.31 -16.83 -15.07
C ALA A 73 -15.40 -16.35 -16.04
N THR A 74 -15.26 -15.15 -16.64
CA THR A 74 -16.24 -14.61 -17.62
C THR A 74 -15.86 -14.96 -19.06
N PRO A 75 -16.58 -15.88 -19.73
CA PRO A 75 -16.26 -16.29 -21.09
C PRO A 75 -16.68 -15.22 -22.10
N TYR A 76 -15.71 -14.61 -22.80
CA TYR A 76 -15.97 -13.65 -23.88
C TYR A 76 -16.02 -14.29 -25.27
N ASN A 77 -15.39 -15.46 -25.43
CA ASN A 77 -15.46 -16.25 -26.65
C ASN A 77 -16.63 -17.23 -26.52
N TYR A 78 -17.39 -17.45 -27.60
CA TYR A 78 -18.44 -18.46 -27.61
C TYR A 78 -17.82 -19.82 -27.28
N PRO A 79 -18.31 -20.56 -26.27
CA PRO A 79 -17.80 -21.89 -25.98
C PRO A 79 -18.23 -22.80 -27.14
N GLY A 80 -17.37 -22.96 -28.14
CA GLY A 80 -17.49 -24.01 -29.13
C GLY A 80 -17.35 -25.34 -28.39
N GLU A 81 -18.49 -25.99 -28.15
CA GLU A 81 -18.62 -27.32 -27.56
C GLU A 81 -18.11 -27.43 -26.12
N GLY A 82 -18.95 -27.07 -25.14
CA GLY A 82 -18.53 -27.17 -23.74
C GLY A 82 -19.53 -26.73 -22.68
N PHE A 83 -20.79 -27.14 -22.77
CA PHE A 83 -21.69 -27.15 -21.61
C PHE A 83 -21.26 -28.26 -20.62
N SER A 84 -20.01 -28.27 -20.16
CA SER A 84 -19.42 -29.33 -19.33
C SER A 84 -18.68 -28.83 -18.10
N HIS A 85 -18.65 -27.52 -17.85
CA HIS A 85 -18.02 -26.94 -16.65
C HIS A 85 -18.91 -26.98 -15.38
N CYS A 86 -20.06 -27.67 -15.42
CA CYS A 86 -20.80 -28.10 -14.23
C CYS A 86 -20.13 -29.29 -13.51
N LYS A 87 -18.81 -29.49 -13.61
CA LYS A 87 -18.10 -30.55 -12.88
C LYS A 87 -17.84 -30.06 -11.46
N ALA A 88 -18.66 -30.54 -10.52
CA ALA A 88 -18.42 -30.45 -9.08
C ALA A 88 -16.99 -30.92 -8.73
N PRO A 89 -16.35 -30.35 -7.68
CA PRO A 89 -14.97 -30.68 -7.30
C PRO A 89 -14.83 -32.18 -6.95
N PRO A 90 -13.67 -32.81 -7.24
CA PRO A 90 -13.47 -34.22 -6.93
C PRO A 90 -13.18 -34.37 -5.42
N GLY A 91 -14.12 -34.96 -4.69
CA GLY A 91 -13.96 -35.34 -3.29
C GLY A 91 -15.16 -36.14 -2.80
N GLY A 92 -14.99 -37.47 -2.74
CA GLY A 92 -16.00 -38.45 -2.32
C GLY A 92 -15.81 -39.78 -3.02
#